data_AF-A0A9C9GMP5-F1
#
_entry.id   AF-A0A9C9GMP5-F1
#
_cell.length_a   1.000
_cell.length_b   1.000
_cell.length_c   1.000
_cell.angle_alpha   90.00
_cell.angle_beta   90.00
_cell.angle_gamma   90.00
#
_symmetry.space_group_name_H-M   'P 1'
#
loop_
_entity.id
_entity.type
_entity.pdbx_description
1 polymer ?
#
loop_
_entity_poly.entity_id
_entity_poly.type
_entity_poly.pdbx_seq_one_letter_code
_entity_poly.pdbx_strand_id
1 'polypeptide(L)' 'MTNEQCIKLPIFLTDDQVSDLMLVDELSMLSSSKPQLQTLNNLNSLIISQLIALSEEHAPGELLPLCISVSVLVPLA' A
#
# COMPACT_ATOMS: atom_id res chain seq x y z
N MET A 1 4.94 -25.78 8.19
CA MET A 1 4.11 -24.68 7.67
C MET A 1 4.50 -23.46 8.47
N THR A 2 5.23 -22.52 7.87
CA THR A 2 5.64 -21.28 8.52
C THR A 2 4.41 -20.39 8.64
N ASN A 3 4.00 -20.09 9.87
CA ASN A 3 2.99 -19.08 10.16
C ASN A 3 3.57 -17.72 9.78
N GLU A 4 3.50 -17.36 8.50
CA GLU A 4 3.70 -16.00 8.06
C GLU A 4 2.52 -15.20 8.59
N GLN A 5 2.71 -14.56 9.74
CA GLN A 5 1.76 -13.59 10.29
C GLN A 5 1.78 -12.35 9.41
N CYS A 6 1.16 -12.48 8.24
CA CYS A 6 0.99 -11.39 7.30
C CYS A 6 -0.17 -10.50 7.75
N ILE A 7 -0.01 -9.20 7.57
CA ILE A 7 -0.98 -8.19 7.97
C ILE A 7 -2.15 -8.25 7.00
N LYS A 8 -3.34 -8.54 7.53
CA LYS A 8 -4.53 -8.92 6.74
C LYS A 8 -5.41 -7.75 6.30
N LEU A 9 -4.90 -6.52 6.29
CA LEU A 9 -5.65 -5.36 5.78
C LEU A 9 -5.21 -5.07 4.35
N PRO A 10 -5.86 -5.67 3.33
CA PRO A 10 -5.55 -5.37 1.94
C PRO A 10 -5.77 -3.88 1.66
N ILE A 11 -4.81 -3.27 0.98
CA ILE A 11 -4.97 -1.93 0.40
C ILE A 11 -5.68 -2.11 -0.94
N PHE A 12 -6.85 -1.50 -1.06
CA PHE A 12 -7.65 -1.57 -2.28
C PHE A 12 -7.41 -0.33 -3.14
N LEU A 13 -7.08 -0.56 -4.41
CA LEU A 13 -6.88 0.51 -5.39
C LEU A 13 -7.90 0.38 -6.52
N THR A 14 -8.38 1.51 -7.05
CA THR A 14 -9.17 1.52 -8.28
C THR A 14 -8.27 1.36 -9.50
N ASP A 15 -8.86 1.02 -10.66
CA ASP A 15 -8.11 0.91 -11.92
C ASP A 15 -7.36 2.19 -12.29
N ASP A 16 -7.97 3.36 -12.04
CA ASP A 16 -7.33 4.67 -12.24
C ASP A 16 -6.10 4.84 -11.35
N GLN A 17 -6.20 4.43 -10.08
CA GLN A 17 -5.08 4.52 -9.13
C GLN A 17 -3.95 3.54 -9.50
N VAL A 18 -4.28 2.35 -9.99
CA VAL A 18 -3.27 1.40 -10.48
C VAL A 18 -2.56 1.99 -11.70
N SER A 19 -3.32 2.56 -12.63
CA SER A 19 -2.78 3.20 -13.84
C SER A 19 -1.87 4.37 -13.49
N ASP A 20 -2.29 5.22 -12.55
CA ASP A 20 -1.48 6.30 -12.01
C ASP A 20 -0.14 5.79 -11.44
N LEU A 21 -0.16 4.71 -10.65
CA LEU A 21 1.06 4.15 -10.06
C LEU A 21 1.99 3.52 -11.11
N MET A 22 1.44 2.84 -12.12
CA MET A 22 2.26 2.32 -13.23
C MET A 22 2.99 3.45 -13.97
N LEU A 23 2.30 4.58 -14.19
CA LEU A 23 2.91 5.74 -14.83
C LEU A 23 3.96 6.42 -13.93
N VAL A 24 3.81 6.36 -12.60
CA VAL A 24 4.86 6.82 -11.67
C VAL A 24 6.10 5.92 -11.72
N ASP A 25 5.94 4.62 -11.92
CA ASP A 25 7.08 3.69 -12.04
C ASP A 25 7.87 3.92 -13.34
N GLU A 26 7.15 4.22 -14.44
CA GLU A 26 7.76 4.47 -15.75
C GLU A 26 8.40 5.87 -15.88
N LEU A 27 7.94 6.85 -15.11
CA LEU A 27 8.39 8.24 -15.17
C LEU A 27 9.24 8.61 -13.95
N SER A 28 10.20 9.53 -14.12
CA SER A 28 10.83 10.15 -12.96
C SER A 28 9.78 10.91 -12.14
N MET A 29 9.82 10.81 -10.81
CA MET A 29 8.90 11.54 -9.93
C MET A 29 8.87 13.06 -10.17
N LEU A 30 9.94 13.61 -10.77
CA LEU A 30 10.03 15.02 -11.17
C LEU A 30 9.13 15.39 -12.36
N SER A 31 8.68 14.40 -13.13
CA SER A 31 7.79 14.54 -14.28
C SER A 31 6.38 14.00 -14.05
N SER A 32 6.12 13.43 -12.87
CA SER A 32 4.80 12.86 -12.55
C SER A 32 3.73 13.95 -12.44
N SER A 33 2.54 13.62 -12.94
CA SER A 33 1.39 14.51 -12.87
C SER A 33 0.84 14.61 -11.44
N LYS A 34 0.02 15.63 -11.16
CA LYS A 34 -0.60 15.81 -9.84
C LYS A 34 -1.46 14.60 -9.41
N PRO A 35 -2.31 13.99 -10.27
CA PRO A 35 -3.06 12.78 -9.91
C PRO A 35 -2.16 11.62 -9.48
N GLN A 36 -1.13 11.34 -10.28
CA GLN A 36 -0.12 10.32 -10.00
C GLN A 36 0.55 10.48 -8.63
N LEU A 37 1.03 11.69 -8.33
CA LEU A 37 1.64 12.00 -7.04
C LEU A 37 0.64 11.91 -5.88
N GLN A 38 -0.62 12.29 -6.10
CA GLN A 38 -1.68 12.17 -5.11
C GLN A 38 -1.99 10.70 -4.81
N THR A 39 -2.08 9.85 -5.83
CA THR A 39 -2.30 8.41 -5.69
C THR A 39 -1.15 7.76 -4.92
N LEU A 40 0.10 8.11 -5.23
CA LEU A 40 1.27 7.65 -4.48
C LEU A 40 1.25 8.09 -3.02
N ASN A 41 0.93 9.37 -2.76
CA ASN A 41 0.84 9.88 -1.39
C ASN A 41 -0.25 9.17 -0.59
N ASN A 42 -1.40 8.91 -1.21
CA ASN A 42 -2.48 8.15 -0.57
C ASN A 42 -2.04 6.74 -0.21
N LEU A 43 -1.36 6.03 -1.13
CA LEU A 43 -0.81 4.70 -0.88
C LEU A 43 0.18 4.73 0.30
N ASN A 44 1.09 5.69 0.32
CA ASN A 44 2.05 5.87 1.41
C ASN A 44 1.36 6.10 2.75
N SER A 45 0.34 6.96 2.80
CA SER A 45 -0.43 7.21 4.02
C SER A 45 -1.11 5.94 4.53
N LEU A 46 -1.71 5.12 3.65
CA LEU A 46 -2.35 3.87 4.04
C LEU A 46 -1.35 2.86 4.63
N ILE A 47 -0.17 2.73 4.01
CA ILE A 47 0.91 1.86 4.51
C ILE A 47 1.36 2.32 5.91
N ILE A 48 1.61 3.63 6.09
CA ILE A 48 2.03 4.19 7.38
C ILE A 48 0.95 3.96 8.45
N SER A 49 -0.32 4.16 8.14
CA SER A 49 -1.41 3.91 9.09
C SER A 49 -1.48 2.44 9.52
N GLN A 50 -1.27 1.50 8.61
CA GLN A 50 -1.21 0.08 8.98
C GLN A 50 -0.01 -0.23 9.87
N LEU A 51 1.16 0.34 9.57
CA LEU A 51 2.36 0.20 10.40
C LEU A 51 2.15 0.71 11.82
N ILE A 52 1.50 1.87 11.98
CA ILE A 52 1.20 2.44 13.29
C ILE A 52 0.27 1.50 14.08
N ALA A 53 -0.84 1.06 13.47
CA ALA A 53 -1.78 0.16 14.13
C ALA A 53 -1.11 -1.13 14.64
N LEU A 54 -0.19 -1.68 13.85
CA LEU A 54 0.55 -2.88 14.25
C LEU A 54 1.56 -2.62 15.37
N SER A 55 2.20 -1.46 15.34
CA SER A 55 3.12 -1.07 16.41
C SER A 55 2.41 -0.88 17.75
N GLU A 56 1.11 -0.56 17.73
CA GLU A 56 0.28 -0.47 18.94
C GLU A 56 -0.17 -1.86 19.44
N GLU A 57 -0.37 -2.82 18.53
CA GLU A 57 -0.81 -4.18 18.85
C GLU A 57 0.32 -5.11 19.35
N HIS A 58 1.59 -4.78 19.10
CA HIS A 58 2.73 -5.66 19.39
C HIS A 58 3.77 -5.01 20.31
N ALA A 59 4.51 -5.84 21.04
CA ALA A 59 5.49 -5.35 22.01
C ALA A 59 6.72 -4.71 21.32
N PRO A 60 7.26 -3.61 21.86
CA PRO A 60 8.48 -3.02 21.33
C PRO A 60 9.65 -4.01 21.42
N GLY A 61 10.28 -4.28 20.27
CA GLY A 61 11.40 -5.22 20.15
C GLY A 61 11.06 -6.56 19.50
N GLU A 62 9.78 -6.82 19.20
CA GLU A 62 9.37 -7.98 18.43
C GLU A 62 9.60 -7.73 16.92
N LEU A 63 10.40 -8.60 16.28
CA LEU A 63 10.64 -8.54 14.84
C LEU A 63 9.55 -9.34 14.13
N LEU A 64 8.54 -8.64 13.61
CA LEU A 64 7.45 -9.24 12.86
C LEU A 64 7.64 -9.02 11.36
N PRO A 65 7.40 -10.04 10.52
CA PRO A 65 7.45 -9.88 9.08
C PRO A 65 6.32 -8.95 8.62
N LEU A 66 6.69 -7.84 7.98
CA LEU A 66 5.73 -6.95 7.35
C LEU A 66 5.31 -7.49 5.98
N CYS A 67 4.03 -7.78 5.82
CA CYS A 67 3.43 -8.11 4.52
C CYS A 67 2.36 -7.08 4.18
N ILE A 68 2.55 -6.32 3.10
CA ILE A 68 1.56 -5.39 2.55
C ILE A 68 0.96 -6.06 1.33
N SER A 69 -0.36 -6.31 1.37
CA SER A 69 -1.10 -6.81 0.23
C SER A 69 -1.85 -5.67 -0.43
N VAL A 70 -1.62 -5.45 -1.72
CA VAL A 70 -2.35 -4.48 -2.53
C VAL A 70 -3.23 -5.25 -3.52
N SER A 71 -4.50 -4.87 -3.62
CA SER A 71 -5.50 -5.51 -4.47
C SER A 71 -6.22 -4.48 -5.32
N VAL A 72 -6.51 -4.86 -6.57
CA VAL A 72 -7.26 -4.01 -7.49
C VAL A 72 -8.76 -4.27 -7.33
N LEU A 73 -9.54 -3.20 -7.21
CA LEU A 73 -11.00 -3.25 -7.17
C LEU A 73 -11.52 -3.41 -8.58
N VAL A 74 -11.87 -4.64 -8.94
CA VAL A 74 -12.57 -4.92 -10.20
C VAL A 74 -14.08 -4.81 -9.95
N PRO A 75 -14.85 -4.08 -10.78
CA PRO A 75 -16.30 -4.06 -10.68
C PRO A 75 -16.87 -5.47 -10.79
N LEU A 76 -17.82 -5.83 -9.92
CA LEU A 76 -18.63 -7.03 -10.09
C LEU A 76 -19.57 -6.79 -11.27
N ALA A 77 -19.26 -7.41 -12.41
CA ALA A 77 -20.06 -7.37 -13.64
C ALA A 77 -21.41 -8.08 -13.47
#